data_AF-A0A1V5RWX9-F1
#
_entry.id   AF-A0A1V5RWX9-F1
#
_cell.length_a   1.000
_cell.length_b   1.000
_cell.length_c   1.000
_cell.angle_alpha   90.00
_cell.angle_beta   90.00
_cell.angle_gamma   90.00
#
_symmetry.space_group_name_H-M   'P 1'
#
loop_
_entity.id
_entity.type
_entity.pdbx_description
1 polymer ?
#
loop_
_entity_poly.entity_id
_entity_poly.type
_entity_poly.pdbx_seq_one_letter_code
_entity_poly.pdbx_strand_id
1 'polypeptide(L)'
;MTKEQIYKGILEYVNTLDENDQKVINRAVEAEQIMNNGISVFILSDILVGLKADIRVECAKANGSTNALKSALDIIKAAKKKPQTALHGAWMVDEKQCVCDGYRAIRFNEPLDLPAIPKDAHPMNVLSIFNGAKQNENEYPLPTIGELKAHIALEKAKPRTKAEKKRGIEYDIGEAYPLVDAEYLLTMIAGLENCKAYCGSTVLNIMYFSGDNGDGILCPIRRKDKQNDEAETA
;
A
#
# COMPACT_ATOMS: atom_id res chain seq x y z
N MET A 1 20.43 -19.62 -17.15
CA MET A 1 20.88 -18.39 -16.48
C MET A 1 19.71 -17.86 -15.67
N THR A 2 19.86 -17.69 -14.36
CA THR A 2 18.79 -17.19 -13.48
C THR A 2 18.61 -15.69 -13.64
N LYS A 3 17.46 -15.13 -13.22
CA LYS A 3 17.23 -13.68 -13.26
C LYS A 3 18.26 -12.90 -12.44
N GLU A 4 18.68 -13.46 -11.30
CA GLU A 4 19.75 -12.92 -10.46
C GLU A 4 21.10 -12.86 -11.20
N GLN A 5 21.44 -13.92 -11.94
CA GLN A 5 22.67 -13.95 -12.75
C GLN A 5 22.63 -12.90 -13.86
N ILE A 6 21.48 -12.73 -14.51
CA ILE A 6 21.29 -11.69 -15.54
C ILE A 6 21.40 -10.30 -14.91
N TYR A 7 20.72 -10.06 -13.78
CA TYR A 7 20.77 -8.80 -13.05
C TYR A 7 22.20 -8.43 -12.66
N LYS A 8 22.95 -9.38 -12.10
CA LYS A 8 24.36 -9.20 -11.74
C LYS A 8 25.22 -8.89 -12.96
N GLY A 9 25.06 -9.62 -14.06
CA GLY A 9 25.82 -9.37 -15.28
C GLY A 9 25.57 -7.98 -15.88
N ILE A 10 24.32 -7.49 -15.82
CA ILE A 10 24.01 -6.13 -16.28
C ILE A 10 24.62 -5.09 -15.34
N LEU A 11 24.59 -5.29 -14.01
CA LEU A 11 25.27 -4.40 -13.06
C LEU A 11 26.79 -4.33 -13.30
N GLU A 12 27.42 -5.47 -13.57
CA GLU A 12 28.84 -5.52 -13.93
C GLU A 12 29.12 -4.72 -15.22
N TYR A 13 28.23 -4.81 -16.22
CA TYR A 13 28.32 -3.97 -17.42
C TYR A 13 28.13 -2.47 -17.11
N VAL A 14 27.16 -2.11 -16.27
CA VAL A 14 26.92 -0.71 -15.88
C VAL A 14 28.17 -0.09 -15.26
N ASN A 15 28.92 -0.86 -14.45
CA ASN A 15 30.18 -0.39 -13.86
C ASN A 15 31.29 -0.08 -14.89
N THR A 16 31.12 -0.49 -16.15
CA THR A 16 32.05 -0.17 -17.25
C THR A 16 31.67 1.09 -18.02
N LEU A 17 30.47 1.64 -17.79
CA LEU A 17 29.99 2.87 -18.44
C LEU A 17 30.66 4.11 -17.83
N ASP A 18 30.46 5.28 -18.44
CA ASP A 18 30.93 6.53 -17.84
C ASP A 18 30.16 6.89 -16.56
N GLU A 19 30.74 7.78 -15.76
CA GLU A 19 30.23 8.13 -14.45
C GLU A 19 28.81 8.74 -14.48
N ASN A 20 28.45 9.46 -15.56
CA ASN A 20 27.13 10.07 -15.66
C ASN A 20 26.07 9.00 -15.92
N ASP A 21 26.33 8.10 -16.86
CA ASP A 21 25.45 6.98 -17.17
C ASP A 21 25.24 6.06 -15.95
N GLN A 22 26.32 5.75 -15.22
CA GLN A 22 26.25 5.02 -13.96
C GLN A 22 25.35 5.72 -12.94
N LYS A 23 25.53 7.03 -12.74
CA LYS A 23 24.71 7.82 -11.79
C LYS A 23 23.24 7.81 -12.17
N VAL A 24 22.94 7.98 -13.46
CA VAL A 24 21.56 7.96 -13.96
C VAL A 24 20.90 6.61 -13.72
N ILE A 25 21.58 5.52 -14.09
CA ILE A 25 21.07 4.15 -13.92
C ILE A 25 20.87 3.83 -12.44
N ASN A 26 21.90 4.06 -11.61
CA ASN A 26 21.85 3.76 -10.18
C ASN A 26 20.73 4.54 -9.49
N ARG A 27 20.55 5.82 -9.83
CA ARG A 27 19.45 6.64 -9.29
C ARG A 27 18.08 6.05 -9.64
N ALA A 28 17.87 5.63 -10.89
CA ALA A 28 16.61 5.05 -11.32
C ALA A 28 16.34 3.68 -10.66
N VAL A 29 17.38 2.85 -10.52
CA VAL A 29 17.31 1.53 -9.86
C VAL A 29 17.06 1.66 -8.35
N GLU A 30 17.71 2.61 -7.68
CA GLU A 30 17.49 2.92 -6.27
C GLU A 30 16.07 3.44 -6.02
N ALA A 31 15.59 4.36 -6.87
CA ALA A 31 14.24 4.92 -6.77
C ALA A 31 13.13 3.97 -7.24
N GLU A 32 13.51 2.85 -7.88
CA GLU A 32 12.61 1.93 -8.60
C GLU A 32 11.66 2.70 -9.52
N GLN A 33 12.24 3.56 -10.34
CA GLN A 33 11.53 4.42 -11.27
C GLN A 33 11.72 3.92 -12.70
N ILE A 34 10.61 3.64 -13.37
CA ILE A 34 10.59 3.37 -14.81
C ILE A 34 10.56 4.71 -15.55
N MET A 35 11.51 4.90 -16.46
CA MET A 35 11.71 6.12 -17.24
C MET A 35 10.94 6.09 -18.57
N ASN A 36 10.70 4.90 -19.15
CA ASN A 36 9.96 4.69 -20.41
C ASN A 36 10.42 5.62 -21.54
N ASN A 37 11.73 5.64 -21.79
CA ASN A 37 12.35 6.50 -22.77
C ASN A 37 13.30 5.67 -23.66
N GLY A 38 13.34 5.97 -24.96
CA GLY A 38 14.14 5.24 -25.96
C GLY A 38 15.66 5.45 -25.89
N ILE A 39 16.15 6.22 -24.92
CA ILE A 39 17.59 6.41 -24.69
C ILE A 39 18.17 5.17 -23.99
N SER A 40 19.29 4.65 -24.49
CA SER A 40 19.90 3.38 -24.06
C SER A 40 20.12 3.27 -22.55
N VAL A 41 20.56 4.35 -21.90
CA VAL A 41 20.78 4.42 -20.44
C VAL A 41 19.46 4.20 -19.68
N PHE A 42 18.37 4.78 -20.17
CA PHE A 42 17.05 4.60 -19.57
C PHE A 42 16.49 3.20 -19.82
N ILE A 43 16.70 2.64 -21.01
CA ILE A 43 16.33 1.24 -21.30
C ILE A 43 17.05 0.29 -20.35
N LEU A 44 18.36 0.46 -20.13
CA LEU A 44 19.12 -0.36 -19.19
C LEU A 44 18.60 -0.20 -17.75
N SER A 45 18.28 1.02 -17.33
CA SER A 45 17.69 1.24 -16.01
C SER A 45 16.31 0.58 -15.86
N ASP A 46 15.47 0.64 -16.88
CA ASP A 46 14.13 0.04 -16.88
C ASP A 46 14.21 -1.49 -16.80
N ILE A 47 15.18 -2.10 -17.51
CA ILE A 47 15.46 -3.55 -17.43
C ILE A 47 15.90 -3.94 -16.02
N LEU A 48 16.83 -3.19 -15.41
CA LEU A 48 17.30 -3.47 -14.06
C LEU A 48 16.18 -3.32 -13.01
N VAL A 49 15.35 -2.28 -13.11
CA VAL A 49 14.18 -2.10 -12.25
C VAL A 49 13.19 -3.25 -12.42
N GLY A 50 12.92 -3.68 -13.66
CA GLY A 50 12.05 -4.81 -13.95
C GLY A 50 12.58 -6.13 -13.39
N LEU A 51 13.86 -6.42 -13.59
CA LEU A 51 14.50 -7.62 -13.04
C LEU A 51 14.48 -7.64 -11.51
N LYS A 52 14.73 -6.50 -10.86
CA LYS A 52 14.64 -6.38 -9.40
C LYS A 52 13.22 -6.69 -8.91
N ALA A 53 12.19 -6.16 -9.58
CA ALA A 53 10.80 -6.44 -9.25
C ALA A 53 10.44 -7.92 -9.46
N ASP A 54 10.95 -8.54 -10.51
CA ASP A 54 10.74 -9.97 -10.80
C ASP A 54 11.39 -10.88 -9.75
N ILE A 55 12.65 -10.62 -9.40
CA ILE A 55 13.39 -11.38 -8.38
C ILE A 55 12.66 -11.30 -7.05
N ARG A 56 12.21 -10.10 -6.66
CA ARG A 56 11.40 -9.87 -5.45
C ARG A 56 10.16 -10.74 -5.40
N VAL A 57 9.40 -10.82 -6.50
CA VAL A 57 8.19 -11.65 -6.58
C VAL A 57 8.53 -13.14 -6.45
N GLU A 58 9.64 -13.58 -7.04
CA GLU A 58 10.12 -14.96 -6.91
C GLU A 58 10.52 -15.29 -5.47
N CYS A 59 11.25 -14.39 -4.80
CA CYS A 59 11.60 -14.54 -3.37
C CYS A 59 10.35 -14.57 -2.47
N ALA A 60 9.38 -13.66 -2.69
CA ALA A 60 8.15 -13.66 -1.91
C ALA A 60 7.27 -14.90 -2.15
N LYS A 61 7.36 -15.50 -3.33
CA LYS A 61 6.71 -16.79 -3.61
C LYS A 61 7.38 -17.93 -2.85
N ALA A 62 8.72 -17.96 -2.84
CA ALA A 62 9.49 -18.96 -2.10
C ALA A 62 9.25 -18.87 -0.58
N ASN A 63 9.08 -17.65 -0.06
CA ASN A 63 8.90 -17.39 1.37
C ASN A 63 7.43 -17.38 1.82
N GLY A 64 6.46 -17.65 0.93
CA GLY A 64 5.03 -17.63 1.27
C GLY A 64 4.42 -16.23 1.48
N SER A 65 5.19 -15.15 1.36
CA SER A 65 4.78 -13.77 1.63
C SER A 65 4.22 -13.03 0.41
N THR A 66 3.75 -13.75 -0.61
CA THR A 66 3.29 -13.15 -1.88
C THR A 66 2.15 -12.15 -1.70
N ASN A 67 1.17 -12.46 -0.86
CA ASN A 67 0.04 -11.57 -0.63
C ASN A 67 0.44 -10.34 0.19
N ALA A 68 1.25 -10.52 1.23
CA ALA A 68 1.81 -9.43 2.03
C ALA A 68 2.61 -8.45 1.15
N LEU A 69 3.50 -8.98 0.31
CA LEU A 69 4.27 -8.19 -0.65
C LEU A 69 3.36 -7.40 -1.60
N LYS A 70 2.38 -8.09 -2.22
CA LYS A 70 1.46 -7.46 -3.16
C LYS A 70 0.67 -6.33 -2.52
N SER A 71 0.12 -6.57 -1.33
CA SER A 71 -0.62 -5.55 -0.58
C SER A 71 0.25 -4.36 -0.22
N ALA A 72 1.49 -4.58 0.21
CA ALA A 72 2.42 -3.52 0.52
C ALA A 72 2.80 -2.67 -0.70
N LEU A 73 3.08 -3.32 -1.84
CA LEU A 73 3.35 -2.63 -3.11
C LEU A 73 2.13 -1.85 -3.60
N ASP A 74 0.91 -2.36 -3.41
CA ASP A 74 -0.33 -1.64 -3.73
C ASP A 74 -0.49 -0.37 -2.89
N ILE A 75 -0.13 -0.41 -1.60
CA ILE A 75 -0.09 0.76 -0.71
C ILE A 75 0.95 1.78 -1.20
N ILE A 76 2.19 1.34 -1.43
CA ILE A 76 3.27 2.23 -1.93
C ILE A 76 2.88 2.88 -3.26
N LYS A 77 2.28 2.11 -4.17
CA LYS A 77 1.81 2.61 -5.47
C LYS A 77 0.70 3.66 -5.32
N ALA A 78 -0.20 3.50 -4.35
CA ALA A 78 -1.20 4.50 -4.04
C ALA A 78 -0.58 5.77 -3.45
N ALA A 79 0.41 5.61 -2.56
CA ALA A 79 1.14 6.72 -1.94
C ALA A 79 1.91 7.57 -2.95
N LYS A 80 2.57 6.94 -3.94
CA LYS A 80 3.30 7.63 -5.03
C LYS A 80 2.44 8.56 -5.90
N LYS A 81 1.10 8.46 -5.83
CA LYS A 81 0.18 9.39 -6.51
C LYS A 81 -0.01 10.71 -5.76
N LYS A 82 0.51 10.82 -4.54
CA LYS A 82 0.37 11.99 -3.66
C LYS A 82 1.70 12.72 -3.52
N PRO A 83 1.72 14.03 -3.22
CA PRO A 83 2.96 14.80 -3.11
C PRO A 83 3.79 14.44 -1.85
N GLN A 84 3.23 13.73 -0.87
CA GLN A 84 3.93 13.35 0.36
C GLN A 84 4.96 12.23 0.12
N THR A 85 6.18 12.61 -0.23
CA THR A 85 7.30 11.68 -0.49
C THR A 85 7.67 10.80 0.70
N ALA A 86 7.37 11.25 1.92
CA ALA A 86 7.48 10.48 3.17
C ALA A 86 6.74 9.13 3.17
N LEU A 87 5.80 8.94 2.24
CA LEU A 87 4.99 7.73 2.11
C LEU A 87 5.36 6.88 0.88
N HIS A 88 6.34 7.29 0.07
CA HIS A 88 6.62 6.70 -1.25
C HIS A 88 7.42 5.39 -1.19
N GLY A 89 7.47 4.74 -0.03
CA GLY A 89 8.18 3.49 0.18
C GLY A 89 7.95 2.95 1.59
N ALA A 90 8.73 1.94 1.95
CA ALA A 90 8.75 1.33 3.28
C ALA A 90 9.81 1.95 4.18
N TRP A 91 9.58 1.94 5.49
CA TRP A 91 10.55 2.33 6.52
C TRP A 91 10.38 1.48 7.78
N MET A 92 11.43 1.42 8.61
CA MET A 92 11.37 0.70 9.88
C MET A 92 10.80 1.59 10.98
N VAL A 93 9.92 1.03 11.81
CA VAL A 93 9.36 1.66 12.99
C VAL A 93 9.11 0.60 14.06
N ASP A 94 9.74 0.74 15.23
CA ASP A 94 9.61 -0.22 16.33
C ASP A 94 9.88 -1.67 15.88
N GLU A 95 11.03 -1.88 15.21
CA GLU A 95 11.48 -3.17 14.63
C GLU A 95 10.58 -3.75 13.53
N LYS A 96 9.43 -3.14 13.23
CA LYS A 96 8.52 -3.54 12.16
C LYS A 96 8.72 -2.71 10.90
N GLN A 97 8.54 -3.33 9.73
CA GLN A 97 8.56 -2.61 8.46
C GLN A 97 7.17 -2.05 8.14
N CYS A 98 7.07 -0.74 7.99
CA CYS A 98 5.82 -0.01 7.75
C CYS A 98 5.67 0.45 6.30
N VAL A 99 4.45 0.38 5.79
CA VAL A 99 3.99 1.05 4.56
C VAL A 99 2.69 1.79 4.85
N CYS A 100 2.50 2.96 4.23
CA CYS A 100 1.32 3.79 4.41
C CYS A 100 1.03 4.60 3.16
N ASP A 101 -0.24 4.84 2.86
CA ASP A 101 -0.66 5.78 1.81
C ASP A 101 -1.43 6.99 2.36
N GLY A 102 -1.58 7.11 3.67
CA GLY A 102 -2.33 8.15 4.37
C GLY A 102 -3.81 7.82 4.62
N TYR A 103 -4.34 6.73 4.05
CA TYR A 103 -5.67 6.19 4.37
C TYR A 103 -5.61 4.82 5.01
N ARG A 104 -4.52 4.09 4.79
CA ARG A 104 -4.23 2.79 5.40
C ARG A 104 -2.74 2.64 5.63
N ALA A 105 -2.40 1.83 6.62
CA ALA A 105 -1.01 1.43 6.87
C ALA A 105 -0.94 -0.01 7.36
N ILE A 106 0.15 -0.70 7.03
CA ILE A 106 0.47 -2.04 7.53
C ILE A 106 1.90 -1.99 8.08
N ARG A 107 2.11 -2.63 9.24
CA ARG A 107 3.42 -2.91 9.82
C ARG A 107 3.63 -4.42 9.86
N PHE A 108 4.63 -4.90 9.13
CA PHE A 108 5.00 -6.31 9.11
C PHE A 108 6.03 -6.61 10.20
N ASN A 109 5.87 -7.75 10.87
CA ASN A 109 6.81 -8.23 11.89
C ASN A 109 8.16 -8.58 11.25
N GLU A 110 8.14 -9.22 10.07
CA GLU A 110 9.33 -9.54 9.29
C GLU A 110 9.45 -8.60 8.08
N PRO A 111 10.65 -8.03 7.82
CA PRO A 111 10.86 -7.17 6.66
C PRO A 111 10.65 -7.90 5.34
N LEU A 112 9.94 -7.23 4.43
CA LEU A 112 9.79 -7.61 3.03
C LEU A 112 10.79 -6.82 2.18
N ASP A 113 11.20 -7.37 1.03
CA ASP A 113 11.91 -6.59 0.01
C ASP A 113 10.93 -5.60 -0.63
N LEU A 114 10.95 -4.37 -0.14
CA LEU A 114 10.09 -3.27 -0.59
C LEU A 114 10.96 -2.04 -0.94
N PRO A 115 10.52 -1.21 -1.90
CA PRO A 115 11.18 0.06 -2.16
C PRO A 115 11.23 0.90 -0.89
N ALA A 116 12.40 1.39 -0.51
CA ALA A 116 12.55 2.30 0.63
C ALA A 116 11.96 3.69 0.32
N ILE A 117 11.65 4.46 1.37
CA ILE A 117 11.34 5.88 1.19
C ILE A 117 12.53 6.63 0.56
N PRO A 118 12.30 7.71 -0.21
CA PRO A 118 13.38 8.54 -0.75
C PRO A 118 14.34 9.01 0.36
N LYS A 119 15.65 9.05 0.07
CA LYS A 119 16.71 9.38 1.06
C LYS A 119 16.48 10.72 1.77
N ASP A 120 15.89 11.70 1.08
CA ASP A 120 15.64 13.05 1.62
C ASP A 120 14.29 13.18 2.33
N ALA A 121 13.48 12.12 2.36
CA ALA A 121 12.16 12.12 2.98
C ALA A 121 12.24 11.68 4.44
N HIS A 122 11.49 12.37 5.31
CA HIS A 122 11.39 12.01 6.72
C HIS A 122 10.17 11.11 6.93
N PRO A 123 10.32 9.92 7.53
CA PRO A 123 9.20 9.00 7.74
C PRO A 123 8.15 9.61 8.65
N MET A 124 6.88 9.33 8.35
CA MET A 124 5.77 9.74 9.20
C MET A 124 5.82 8.98 10.54
N ASN A 125 5.59 9.69 11.65
CA ASN A 125 5.38 9.03 12.94
C ASN A 125 3.99 8.38 12.97
N VAL A 126 3.93 7.11 12.60
CA VAL A 126 2.70 6.31 12.59
C VAL A 126 2.38 5.70 13.97
N LEU A 127 3.34 5.65 14.91
CA LEU A 127 3.18 4.93 16.17
C LEU A 127 2.02 5.46 17.02
N SER A 128 1.85 6.78 17.10
CA SER A 128 0.74 7.38 17.83
C SER A 128 -0.62 6.97 17.27
N ILE A 129 -0.72 6.82 15.94
CA ILE A 129 -1.94 6.41 15.25
C ILE A 129 -2.26 4.94 15.56
N PHE A 130 -1.25 4.07 15.46
CA PHE A 130 -1.41 2.66 15.82
C PHE A 130 -1.76 2.48 17.29
N ASN A 131 -1.09 3.19 18.20
CA ASN A 131 -1.34 3.11 19.64
C ASN A 131 -2.77 3.55 19.99
N GLY A 132 -3.29 4.59 19.34
CA GLY A 132 -4.69 5.00 19.49
C GLY A 132 -5.66 3.94 18.97
N ALA A 133 -5.43 3.41 17.76
CA ALA A 133 -6.31 2.42 17.15
C ALA A 133 -6.29 1.07 17.90
N LYS A 134 -5.16 0.70 18.52
CA LYS A 134 -5.01 -0.53 19.31
C LYS A 134 -5.89 -0.56 20.57
N GLN A 135 -6.40 0.60 21.02
CA GLN A 135 -7.37 0.70 22.12
C GLN A 135 -8.81 0.36 21.68
N ASN A 136 -9.05 0.08 20.40
CA ASN A 136 -10.36 -0.35 19.93
C ASN A 136 -10.68 -1.75 20.45
N GLU A 137 -11.88 -1.91 21.01
CA GLU A 137 -12.32 -3.16 21.63
C GLU A 137 -13.43 -3.87 20.84
N ASN A 138 -14.18 -3.14 20.01
CA ASN A 138 -15.32 -3.70 19.28
C ASN A 138 -14.82 -4.47 18.05
N GLU A 139 -15.03 -5.79 18.01
CA GLU A 139 -14.67 -6.60 16.86
C GLU A 139 -15.53 -6.22 15.64
N TYR A 140 -14.87 -5.95 14.52
CA TYR A 140 -15.50 -5.66 13.24
C TYR A 140 -15.62 -6.97 12.44
N PRO A 141 -16.83 -7.39 12.02
CA PRO A 141 -17.01 -8.64 11.30
C PRO A 141 -16.43 -8.50 9.88
N LEU A 142 -15.31 -9.19 9.64
CA LEU A 142 -14.61 -9.16 8.35
C LEU A 142 -15.30 -10.05 7.31
N PRO A 143 -15.53 -9.55 6.08
CA PRO A 143 -15.97 -10.40 4.99
C PRO A 143 -14.84 -11.32 4.53
N THR A 144 -15.21 -12.39 3.82
CA THR A 144 -14.24 -13.18 3.07
C THR A 144 -13.69 -12.38 1.89
N ILE A 145 -12.47 -12.72 1.44
CA ILE A 145 -11.87 -12.14 0.23
C ILE A 145 -12.79 -12.35 -1.00
N GLY A 146 -13.51 -13.48 -1.06
CA GLY A 146 -14.43 -13.79 -2.16
C GLY A 146 -15.63 -12.85 -2.20
N GLU A 147 -16.30 -12.65 -1.07
CA GLU A 147 -17.44 -11.73 -0.93
C GLU A 147 -17.04 -10.30 -1.28
N LEU A 148 -15.90 -9.84 -0.76
CA LEU A 148 -15.44 -8.48 -0.99
C LEU A 148 -15.07 -8.24 -2.47
N LYS A 149 -14.45 -9.21 -3.14
CA LYS A 149 -14.20 -9.16 -4.59
C LYS A 149 -15.50 -9.13 -5.39
N ALA A 150 -16.49 -9.92 -5.01
CA ALA A 150 -17.80 -9.93 -5.67
C ALA A 150 -18.50 -8.57 -5.52
N HIS A 151 -18.50 -7.99 -4.31
CA HIS A 151 -19.02 -6.64 -4.05
C HIS A 151 -18.34 -5.59 -4.93
N ILE A 152 -17.01 -5.56 -4.95
CA ILE A 152 -16.23 -4.64 -5.78
C ILE A 152 -16.58 -4.78 -7.27
N ALA A 153 -16.74 -6.01 -7.76
CA ALA A 153 -17.07 -6.25 -9.16
C ALA A 153 -18.49 -5.74 -9.51
N LEU A 154 -19.47 -6.02 -8.65
CA LEU A 154 -20.85 -5.54 -8.83
C LEU A 154 -20.93 -4.02 -8.79
N GLU A 155 -20.25 -3.36 -7.84
CA GLU A 155 -20.22 -1.90 -7.72
C GLU A 155 -19.46 -1.21 -8.86
N LYS A 156 -18.47 -1.88 -9.47
CA LYS A 156 -17.80 -1.37 -10.68
C LYS A 156 -18.67 -1.47 -11.93
N ALA A 157 -19.57 -2.45 -11.99
CA ALA A 157 -20.47 -2.64 -13.13
C ALA A 157 -21.60 -1.60 -13.16
N LYS A 158 -21.97 -1.03 -12.01
CA LYS A 158 -22.99 0.01 -11.92
C LYS A 158 -22.53 1.30 -12.62
N PRO A 159 -23.45 2.02 -13.31
CA PRO A 159 -23.13 3.33 -13.86
C PRO A 159 -22.82 4.31 -12.72
N ARG A 160 -21.66 4.96 -12.81
CA ARG A 160 -21.16 5.88 -11.78
C ARG A 160 -20.63 7.16 -12.41
N THR A 161 -20.94 8.28 -11.79
CA THR A 161 -20.40 9.60 -12.12
C THR A 161 -18.89 9.65 -11.88
N LYS A 162 -18.22 10.64 -12.47
CA LYS A 162 -16.78 10.87 -12.24
C LYS A 162 -16.48 11.15 -10.76
N ALA A 163 -17.38 11.85 -10.06
CA ALA A 163 -17.25 12.14 -8.64
C ALA A 163 -17.34 10.86 -7.79
N GLU A 164 -18.30 9.98 -8.08
CA GLU A 164 -18.42 8.70 -7.39
C GLU A 164 -17.21 7.82 -7.63
N LYS A 165 -16.71 7.72 -8.87
CA LYS A 165 -15.50 6.93 -9.18
C LYS A 165 -14.27 7.39 -8.39
N LYS A 166 -14.18 8.68 -8.03
CA LYS A 166 -13.09 9.22 -7.22
C LYS A 166 -13.17 8.86 -5.74
N ARG A 167 -14.37 8.59 -5.20
CA ARG A 167 -14.56 8.28 -3.76
C ARG A 167 -14.24 6.83 -3.39
N GLY A 168 -13.92 5.99 -4.38
CA GLY A 168 -13.71 4.57 -4.14
C GLY A 168 -15.02 3.80 -4.04
N ILE A 169 -14.94 2.51 -3.73
CA ILE A 169 -16.13 1.66 -3.55
C ILE A 169 -16.41 1.56 -2.07
N GLU A 170 -17.58 2.01 -1.65
CA GLU A 170 -17.97 1.97 -0.25
C GLU A 170 -18.36 0.53 0.14
N TYR A 171 -17.93 0.11 1.33
CA TYR A 171 -18.33 -1.13 1.97
C TYR A 171 -18.97 -0.81 3.32
N ASP A 172 -20.24 -1.16 3.45
CA ASP A 172 -21.08 -0.86 4.60
C ASP A 172 -21.72 -2.15 5.11
N ILE A 173 -21.52 -2.44 6.39
CA ILE A 173 -22.09 -3.61 7.08
C ILE A 173 -23.14 -3.20 8.13
N GLY A 174 -23.51 -1.92 8.17
CA GLY A 174 -24.52 -1.36 9.06
C GLY A 174 -24.04 -0.12 9.82
N GLU A 175 -25.00 0.65 10.33
CA GLU A 175 -24.75 1.94 11.00
C GLU A 175 -23.89 1.84 12.26
N ALA A 176 -23.87 0.69 12.92
CA ALA A 176 -23.04 0.44 14.09
C ALA A 176 -21.54 0.36 13.77
N TYR A 177 -21.18 0.22 12.49
CA TYR A 177 -19.81 0.00 12.06
C TYR A 177 -19.29 1.14 11.17
N PRO A 178 -17.96 1.37 11.19
CA PRO A 178 -17.32 2.30 10.27
C PRO A 178 -17.59 1.94 8.81
N LEU A 179 -17.94 2.95 8.01
CA LEU A 179 -17.96 2.82 6.56
C LEU A 179 -16.52 2.85 6.04
N VAL A 180 -16.14 1.93 5.13
CA VAL A 180 -14.76 1.86 4.61
C VAL A 180 -14.70 1.73 3.10
N ASP A 181 -13.52 1.97 2.53
CA ASP A 181 -13.25 1.65 1.13
C ASP A 181 -13.03 0.12 0.99
N ALA A 182 -13.81 -0.51 0.11
CA ALA A 182 -13.80 -1.94 -0.15
C ALA A 182 -12.46 -2.43 -0.72
N GLU A 183 -11.84 -1.66 -1.62
CA GLU A 183 -10.53 -2.00 -2.18
C GLU A 183 -9.45 -1.89 -1.10
N TYR A 184 -9.59 -0.91 -0.20
CA TYR A 184 -8.67 -0.77 0.93
C TYR A 184 -8.81 -1.92 1.91
N LEU A 185 -10.04 -2.25 2.30
CA LEU A 185 -10.33 -3.40 3.15
C LEU A 185 -9.78 -4.70 2.55
N LEU A 186 -9.93 -4.91 1.24
CA LEU A 186 -9.41 -6.09 0.55
C LEU A 186 -7.89 -6.20 0.65
N THR A 187 -7.17 -5.09 0.48
CA THR A 187 -5.72 -5.08 0.65
C THR A 187 -5.31 -5.40 2.08
N MET A 188 -6.04 -4.91 3.09
CA MET A 188 -5.75 -5.20 4.50
C MET A 188 -5.92 -6.70 4.79
N ILE A 189 -7.07 -7.28 4.42
CA ILE A 189 -7.39 -8.70 4.65
C ILE A 189 -6.44 -9.61 3.87
N ALA A 190 -6.05 -9.24 2.64
CA ALA A 190 -5.11 -10.02 1.85
C ALA A 190 -3.66 -9.90 2.38
N GLY A 191 -3.28 -8.74 2.92
CA GLY A 191 -1.91 -8.46 3.35
C GLY A 191 -1.58 -9.03 4.72
N LEU A 192 -2.56 -9.11 5.62
CA LEU A 192 -2.41 -9.59 6.99
C LEU A 192 -2.95 -11.01 7.14
N GLU A 193 -2.11 -11.92 7.62
CA GLU A 193 -2.46 -13.33 7.80
C GLU A 193 -3.38 -13.53 9.01
N ASN A 194 -4.43 -14.34 8.84
CA ASN A 194 -5.42 -14.66 9.88
C ASN A 194 -5.96 -13.44 10.64
N CYS A 195 -6.11 -12.31 9.94
CA CYS A 195 -6.34 -11.05 10.62
C CYS A 195 -7.74 -10.93 11.25
N LYS A 196 -7.80 -10.20 12.36
CA LYS A 196 -9.02 -9.66 12.97
C LYS A 196 -9.02 -8.15 12.90
N ALA A 197 -10.20 -7.55 12.86
CA ALA A 197 -10.36 -6.10 12.85
C ALA A 197 -11.14 -5.61 14.06
N TYR A 198 -10.80 -4.42 14.54
CA TYR A 198 -11.38 -3.78 15.70
C TYR A 198 -11.71 -2.32 15.40
N CYS A 199 -12.91 -1.89 15.73
CA CYS A 199 -13.35 -0.50 15.62
C CYS A 199 -13.58 0.12 17.01
N GLY A 200 -13.49 1.44 17.06
CA GLY A 200 -13.70 2.17 18.30
C GLY A 200 -15.18 2.34 18.62
N SER A 201 -15.46 3.16 19.63
CA SER A 201 -16.82 3.52 20.03
C SER A 201 -17.53 4.44 19.03
N THR A 202 -16.78 5.12 18.14
CA THR A 202 -17.35 5.95 17.08
C THR A 202 -17.04 5.37 15.70
N VAL A 203 -17.97 5.52 14.77
CA VAL A 203 -17.84 5.05 13.38
C VAL A 203 -16.77 5.79 12.58
N LEU A 204 -16.20 6.87 13.12
CA LEU A 204 -15.10 7.62 12.52
C LEU A 204 -13.74 7.30 13.16
N ASN A 205 -13.70 6.42 14.16
CA ASN A 205 -12.43 5.96 14.70
C ASN A 205 -11.70 5.10 13.66
N ILE A 206 -10.38 5.28 13.57
CA ILE A 206 -9.50 4.45 12.74
C ILE A 206 -9.63 3.00 13.18
N MET A 207 -9.85 2.10 12.22
CA MET A 207 -9.92 0.67 12.48
C MET A 207 -8.52 0.12 12.70
N TYR A 208 -8.39 -0.85 13.61
CA TYR A 208 -7.16 -1.58 13.87
C TYR A 208 -7.29 -3.01 13.36
N PHE A 209 -6.24 -3.53 12.73
CA PHE A 209 -6.14 -4.90 12.26
C PHE A 209 -4.99 -5.58 13.00
N SER A 210 -5.22 -6.79 13.48
CA SER A 210 -4.21 -7.66 14.09
C SER A 210 -4.12 -8.93 13.28
N GLY A 211 -2.94 -9.26 12.76
CA GLY A 211 -2.67 -10.52 12.05
C GLY A 211 -1.39 -11.20 12.56
N ASP A 212 -1.13 -12.41 12.10
CA ASP A 212 0.02 -13.20 12.54
C ASP A 212 1.35 -12.60 12.07
N ASN A 213 1.34 -12.04 10.86
CA ASN A 213 2.51 -11.45 10.20
C ASN A 213 2.67 -9.94 10.46
N GLY A 214 1.77 -9.31 11.23
CA GLY A 214 1.81 -7.87 11.45
C GLY A 214 0.52 -7.26 11.99
N ASP A 215 0.47 -5.94 11.98
CA ASP A 215 -0.74 -5.18 12.32
C ASP A 215 -0.99 -4.09 11.29
N GLY A 216 -2.20 -3.55 11.28
CA GLY A 216 -2.60 -2.55 10.30
C GLY A 216 -3.63 -1.58 10.82
N ILE A 217 -3.82 -0.49 10.09
CA ILE A 217 -4.86 0.49 10.35
C ILE A 217 -5.56 0.89 9.06
N LEU A 218 -6.85 1.20 9.17
CA LEU A 218 -7.67 1.69 8.06
C LEU A 218 -8.53 2.88 8.52
N CYS A 219 -8.40 3.99 7.80
CA CYS A 219 -9.21 5.17 8.03
C CYS A 219 -10.64 4.94 7.49
N PRO A 220 -11.68 5.28 8.27
CA PRO A 220 -13.05 5.19 7.79
C PRO A 220 -13.40 6.32 6.82
N ILE A 221 -14.42 6.08 6.01
CA ILE A 221 -15.06 7.05 5.14
C ILE A 221 -16.18 7.74 5.93
N ARG A 222 -16.27 9.07 5.80
CA ARG A 222 -17.42 9.81 6.33
C ARG A 222 -18.68 9.47 5.52
N ARG A 223 -19.70 8.95 6.21
CA ARG A 223 -21.05 8.78 5.67
C ARG A 223 -21.59 10.11 5.17
N LYS A 224 -22.40 10.07 4.12
CA LYS A 224 -23.11 11.25 3.61
C LYS A 224 -24.41 11.43 4.38
N ASP A 225 -24.36 11.87 5.63
CA ASP A 225 -25.59 12.24 6.33
C ASP A 225 -25.92 13.71 6.03
N LYS A 226 -27.06 13.88 5.35
CA LYS A 226 -27.85 15.10 5.06
C LYS A 226 -27.14 16.46 5.24
N GLN A 227 -26.41 16.90 4.22
CA GLN A 227 -25.97 18.30 4.12
C GLN A 227 -27.10 19.28 3.68
N ASN A 228 -28.38 18.89 3.84
CA ASN A 228 -29.54 19.66 3.37
C ASN A 228 -30.48 20.19 4.47
N ASP A 229 -30.28 19.87 5.75
CA ASP A 229 -31.21 20.33 6.82
C ASP A 229 -30.66 21.51 7.68
N GLU A 230 -29.41 21.98 7.45
CA GLU A 230 -28.82 23.12 8.21
C GLU A 230 -28.67 24.41 7.38
N ALA A 231 -29.14 24.44 6.13
CA ALA A 231 -29.13 25.63 5.27
C ALA A 231 -30.48 26.37 5.19
N GLU A 232 -31.51 25.92 5.92
CA GLU A 232 -32.84 26.57 5.97
C GLU A 232 -33.18 27.21 7.33
N THR A 233 -32.21 27.34 8.25
CA THR A 233 -32.42 28.03 9.54
C THR A 233 -31.34 29.03 9.93
N ALA A 234 -30.62 29.60 8.95
CA ALA A 234 -29.73 30.74 9.16
C ALA A 234 -30.08 31.92 8.25
#